data_AF-A0A957W3V4-F1
#
_entry.id   AF-A0A957W3V4-F1
#
_cell.length_a   1.000
_cell.length_b   1.000
_cell.length_c   1.000
_cell.angle_alpha   90.00
_cell.angle_beta   90.00
_cell.angle_gamma   90.00
#
_symmetry.space_group_name_H-M   'P 1'
#
loop_
_entity.id
_entity.type
_entity.pdbx_description
1 polymer ?
#
loop_
_entity_poly.entity_id
_entity_poly.type
_entity_poly.pdbx_seq_one_letter_code
_entity_poly.pdbx_strand_id
1 'polypeptide(L)'
;ERRTEELRAHGGRVWAVNRFAPVETAAAKNIKFDGVIISEPLLPVYEPELLKQGAINLASQAVGAAYPWAAEAQQQGILDPDPRTARAAALLALGDTLMAAGQPAAAVEPYQIAVDIFPGWVNGFLALARANQAAGNVPAAVEALQQAVAFNTRWQGPAADEALDLSRSGQWQTALEKYHQIVED
;
A
#
# COMPACT_ATOMS: atom_id res chain seq x y z
N GLU A 1 -30.78 -22.54 23.92
CA GLU A 1 -29.95 -21.35 23.65
C GLU A 1 -30.76 -20.36 22.82
N ARG A 2 -30.78 -19.08 23.19
CA ARG A 2 -31.32 -18.02 22.33
C ARG A 2 -30.20 -17.61 21.37
N ARG A 3 -30.47 -17.53 20.07
CA ARG A 3 -29.48 -17.19 19.04
C ARG A 3 -29.96 -16.01 18.22
N THR A 4 -29.02 -15.19 17.77
CA THR A 4 -29.27 -14.07 16.87
C THR A 4 -29.91 -14.57 15.57
N GLU A 5 -30.94 -13.86 15.10
CA GLU A 5 -31.68 -14.26 13.90
C GLU A 5 -30.96 -13.81 12.63
N GLU A 6 -30.39 -12.61 12.64
CA GLU A 6 -29.75 -12.00 11.47
C GLU A 6 -28.64 -11.02 11.89
N LEU A 7 -27.59 -10.92 11.07
CA LEU A 7 -26.57 -9.87 11.15
C LEU A 7 -26.72 -8.92 9.96
N ARG A 8 -26.65 -7.60 10.19
CA ARG A 8 -26.73 -6.58 9.13
C ARG A 8 -25.55 -5.62 9.20
N ALA A 9 -24.98 -5.24 8.05
CA ALA A 9 -23.91 -4.26 7.97
C ALA A 9 -24.37 -2.97 7.25
N HIS A 10 -24.12 -1.81 7.86
CA HIS A 10 -24.39 -0.50 7.25
C HIS A 10 -23.53 0.59 7.90
N GLY A 11 -22.95 1.49 7.10
CA GLY A 11 -22.17 2.63 7.61
C GLY A 11 -20.93 2.24 8.43
N GLY A 12 -20.29 1.11 8.11
CA GLY A 12 -19.11 0.60 8.84
C GLY A 12 -19.41 0.02 10.23
N ARG A 13 -20.68 -0.32 10.50
CA ARG A 13 -21.09 -1.00 11.73
C ARG A 13 -21.88 -2.27 11.39
N VAL A 14 -21.68 -3.31 12.19
CA VAL A 14 -22.47 -4.55 12.17
C VAL A 14 -23.49 -4.55 13.30
N TRP A 15 -24.71 -4.94 13.00
CA TRP A 15 -25.85 -4.94 13.90
C TRP A 15 -26.38 -6.36 14.05
N ALA A 16 -26.70 -6.77 15.28
CA ALA A 16 -27.40 -8.02 15.55
C ALA A 16 -28.90 -7.74 15.71
N VAL A 17 -29.71 -8.46 14.93
CA VAL A 17 -31.18 -8.37 14.98
C VAL A 17 -31.72 -9.55 15.77
N ASN A 18 -32.45 -9.28 16.85
CA ASN A 18 -32.91 -10.27 17.81
C ASN A 18 -34.42 -10.10 18.10
N ARG A 19 -35.16 -11.20 18.28
CA ARG A 19 -36.53 -11.17 18.86
C ARG A 19 -36.56 -11.24 20.38
N PHE A 20 -35.40 -11.18 21.01
CA PHE A 20 -35.23 -11.15 22.46
C PHE A 20 -34.27 -10.02 22.82
N ALA A 21 -34.26 -9.59 24.08
CA ALA A 21 -33.33 -8.59 24.57
C ALA A 21 -32.08 -9.29 25.14
N PRO A 22 -30.90 -9.22 24.49
CA PRO A 22 -29.66 -9.64 25.13
C PRO A 22 -29.35 -8.78 26.35
N VAL A 23 -28.49 -9.26 27.25
CA VAL A 23 -28.00 -8.43 28.35
C VAL A 23 -27.13 -7.32 27.74
N GLU A 24 -27.41 -6.07 28.10
CA GLU A 24 -26.57 -4.94 27.70
C GLU A 24 -25.18 -5.07 28.35
N THR A 25 -24.14 -4.74 27.61
CA THR A 25 -22.76 -4.79 28.09
C THR A 25 -22.07 -3.46 27.77
N ALA A 26 -20.86 -3.26 28.27
CA ALA A 26 -20.03 -2.13 27.83
C ALA A 26 -19.82 -2.09 26.31
N ALA A 27 -19.97 -3.23 25.63
CA ALA A 27 -19.78 -3.37 24.19
C ALA A 27 -21.06 -3.23 23.37
N ALA A 28 -22.27 -3.27 23.97
CA ALA A 28 -23.52 -3.25 23.22
C ALA A 28 -24.72 -2.76 24.03
N LYS A 29 -25.57 -1.96 23.38
CA LYS A 29 -26.85 -1.45 23.91
C LYS A 29 -28.01 -1.96 23.06
N ASN A 30 -29.17 -2.19 23.67
CA ASN A 30 -30.36 -2.57 22.93
C ASN A 30 -31.21 -1.36 22.53
N ILE A 31 -31.59 -1.33 21.26
CA ILE A 31 -32.61 -0.44 20.72
C ILE A 31 -33.86 -1.28 20.46
N LYS A 32 -34.98 -0.90 21.06
CA LYS A 32 -36.24 -1.63 20.97
C LYS A 32 -37.16 -1.01 19.92
N PHE A 33 -37.70 -1.84 19.04
CA PHE A 33 -38.76 -1.52 18.10
C PHE A 33 -39.93 -2.50 18.31
N ASP A 34 -41.07 -2.25 17.68
CA ASP A 34 -42.20 -3.16 17.76
C ASP A 34 -41.86 -4.52 17.15
N GLY A 35 -41.82 -5.55 18.00
CA GLY A 35 -41.56 -6.95 17.61
C GLY A 35 -40.10 -7.31 17.34
N VAL A 36 -39.17 -6.36 17.39
CA VAL A 36 -37.73 -6.61 17.17
C VAL A 36 -36.85 -5.76 18.08
N ILE A 37 -35.74 -6.34 18.50
CA ILE A 37 -34.70 -5.68 19.29
C ILE A 37 -33.41 -5.71 18.48
N ILE A 38 -32.85 -4.53 18.25
CA ILE A 38 -31.56 -4.37 17.59
C ILE A 38 -30.51 -4.15 18.68
N SER A 39 -29.48 -4.99 18.71
CA SER A 39 -28.33 -4.75 19.59
C SER A 39 -27.29 -3.93 18.83
N GLU A 40 -27.16 -2.66 19.21
CA GLU A 40 -26.16 -1.73 18.70
C GLU A 40 -24.83 -1.96 19.41
N PRO A 41 -23.72 -2.23 18.72
CA PRO A 41 -22.41 -2.22 19.34
C PRO A 41 -22.04 -0.79 19.77
N LEU A 42 -21.70 -0.61 21.05
CA LEU A 42 -21.21 0.65 21.63
C LEU A 42 -19.71 0.85 21.41
N LEU A 43 -18.99 -0.24 21.14
CA LEU A 43 -17.59 -0.18 20.71
C LEU A 43 -17.57 -0.13 19.18
N PRO A 44 -16.77 0.76 18.56
CA PRO A 44 -16.57 0.73 17.12
C PRO A 44 -16.04 -0.66 16.76
N VAL A 45 -16.83 -1.41 16.00
CA VAL A 45 -16.37 -2.62 15.35
C VAL A 45 -15.43 -2.13 14.25
N TYR A 46 -14.14 -2.09 14.55
CA TYR A 46 -13.14 -1.82 13.54
C TYR A 46 -13.20 -2.94 12.51
N GLU A 47 -13.74 -2.65 11.33
CA GLU A 47 -13.65 -3.54 10.19
C GLU A 47 -12.30 -3.32 9.51
N PRO A 48 -11.35 -4.26 9.60
CA PRO A 48 -10.00 -4.06 9.08
C PRO A 48 -9.99 -3.72 7.59
N GLU A 49 -10.93 -4.26 6.81
CA GLU A 49 -11.03 -3.95 5.38
C GLU A 49 -11.56 -2.55 5.09
N LEU A 50 -12.50 -2.04 5.90
CA LEU A 50 -12.94 -0.66 5.77
C LEU A 50 -11.81 0.33 6.07
N LEU A 51 -10.98 0.04 7.07
CA LEU A 51 -9.81 0.85 7.41
C LEU A 51 -8.76 0.84 6.30
N LYS A 52 -8.44 -0.35 5.75
CA LYS A 52 -7.52 -0.47 4.62
C LYS A 52 -8.03 0.31 3.42
N GLN A 53 -9.32 0.18 3.07
CA GLN A 53 -9.90 0.92 1.96
C GLN A 53 -9.92 2.43 2.21
N GLY A 54 -10.21 2.86 3.43
CA GLY A 54 -10.13 4.27 3.83
C GLY A 54 -8.72 4.85 3.66
N ALA A 55 -7.70 4.10 4.09
CA ALA A 55 -6.30 4.49 3.93
C ALA A 55 -5.89 4.60 2.46
N ILE A 56 -6.25 3.61 1.63
CA ILE A 56 -6.00 3.63 0.18
C ILE A 56 -6.68 4.84 -0.47
N ASN A 57 -7.94 5.12 -0.14
CA ASN A 57 -8.69 6.25 -0.69
C ASN A 57 -8.06 7.59 -0.31
N LEU A 58 -7.56 7.73 0.92
CA LEU A 58 -6.87 8.94 1.37
C LEU A 58 -5.54 9.11 0.63
N ALA A 59 -4.74 8.04 0.49
CA ALA A 59 -3.49 8.07 -0.25
C ALA A 59 -3.70 8.45 -1.73
N SER A 60 -4.73 7.89 -2.38
CA SER A 60 -5.10 8.25 -3.76
C SER A 60 -5.51 9.72 -3.91
N GLN A 61 -6.24 10.28 -2.93
CA GLN A 61 -6.56 11.71 -2.92
C GLN A 61 -5.31 12.58 -2.75
N ALA A 62 -4.39 12.15 -1.88
CA ALA A 62 -3.11 12.84 -1.69
C ALA A 62 -2.29 12.89 -3.00
N VAL A 63 -2.29 11.83 -3.81
CA VAL A 63 -1.65 11.82 -5.14
C VAL A 63 -2.23 12.92 -6.04
N GLY A 64 -3.55 13.09 -6.06
CA GLY A 64 -4.23 14.14 -6.84
C GLY A 64 -3.91 15.56 -6.37
N ALA A 65 -3.74 15.74 -5.06
CA ALA A 65 -3.46 17.04 -4.45
C ALA A 65 -1.97 17.43 -4.45
N ALA A 66 -1.05 16.46 -4.55
CA ALA A 66 0.38 16.68 -4.33
C ALA A 66 1.01 17.67 -5.32
N TYR A 67 0.77 17.50 -6.63
CA TYR A 67 1.32 18.40 -7.65
C TYR A 67 0.81 19.85 -7.53
N PRO A 68 -0.51 20.12 -7.51
CA PRO A 68 -1.00 21.51 -7.43
C PRO A 68 -0.56 22.19 -6.13
N TRP A 69 -0.57 21.48 -5.01
CA TRP A 69 -0.05 22.00 -3.74
C TRP A 69 1.44 22.37 -3.84
N ALA A 70 2.28 21.48 -4.38
CA ALA A 70 3.71 21.73 -4.49
C ALA A 70 4.03 22.86 -5.49
N ALA A 71 3.26 22.97 -6.57
CA ALA A 71 3.41 24.05 -7.55
C ALA A 71 3.07 25.41 -6.93
N GLU A 72 2.01 25.50 -6.12
CA GLU A 72 1.66 26.71 -5.39
C GLU A 72 2.73 27.05 -4.33
N ALA A 73 3.17 26.06 -3.55
CA ALA A 73 4.23 26.25 -2.54
C ALA A 73 5.54 26.73 -3.18
N GLN A 74 5.89 26.22 -4.36
CA GLN A 74 7.06 26.68 -5.10
C GLN A 74 6.91 28.13 -5.56
N GLN A 75 5.74 28.52 -6.10
CA GLN A 75 5.47 29.91 -6.48
C GLN A 75 5.56 30.88 -5.30
N GLN A 76 5.20 30.42 -4.09
CA GLN A 76 5.31 31.18 -2.86
C GLN A 76 6.73 31.17 -2.25
N GLY A 77 7.69 30.46 -2.86
CA GLY A 77 9.06 30.34 -2.35
C GLY A 77 9.19 29.48 -1.08
N ILE A 78 8.19 28.64 -0.79
CA ILE A 78 8.17 27.73 0.38
C ILE A 78 8.93 26.43 0.09
N LEU A 79 8.97 26.01 -1.18
CA LEU A 79 9.50 24.71 -1.61
C LEU A 79 10.32 24.88 -2.91
N ASP A 80 11.50 24.25 -3.01
CA ASP A 80 12.43 24.42 -4.14
C ASP A 80 12.72 23.17 -5.05
N PRO A 81 12.27 21.93 -4.79
CA PRO A 81 12.33 20.88 -5.79
C PRO A 81 11.18 20.98 -6.82
N ASP A 82 11.37 20.34 -7.98
CA ASP A 82 10.33 20.17 -8.99
C ASP A 82 9.02 19.63 -8.36
N PRO A 83 7.87 20.31 -8.53
CA PRO A 83 6.57 19.88 -8.00
C PRO A 83 6.15 18.47 -8.39
N ARG A 84 6.67 17.95 -9.50
CA ARG A 84 6.45 16.55 -9.91
C ARG A 84 7.03 15.56 -8.90
N THR A 85 8.11 15.92 -8.21
CA THR A 85 8.71 15.10 -7.15
C THR A 85 7.75 14.89 -5.97
N ALA A 86 6.92 15.89 -5.63
CA ALA A 86 5.89 15.73 -4.60
C ALA A 86 4.83 14.71 -5.02
N ARG A 87 4.43 14.71 -6.30
CA ARG A 87 3.53 13.69 -6.84
C ARG A 87 4.16 12.29 -6.83
N ALA A 88 5.44 12.17 -7.18
CA ALA A 88 6.17 10.91 -7.08
C ALA A 88 6.20 10.38 -5.64
N ALA A 89 6.43 11.25 -4.65
CA ALA A 89 6.40 10.88 -3.25
C ALA A 89 5.02 10.39 -2.78
N ALA A 90 3.95 11.06 -3.20
CA ALA A 90 2.59 10.63 -2.89
C ALA A 90 2.24 9.28 -3.55
N LEU A 91 2.71 9.04 -4.78
CA LEU A 91 2.55 7.76 -5.46
C LEU A 91 3.28 6.63 -4.74
N LEU A 92 4.50 6.88 -4.27
CA LEU A 92 5.24 5.91 -3.45
C LEU A 92 4.47 5.58 -2.16
N ALA A 93 3.91 6.58 -1.48
CA ALA A 93 3.08 6.37 -0.29
C ALA A 93 1.78 5.58 -0.58
N LEU A 94 1.16 5.79 -1.75
CA LEU A 94 0.03 4.99 -2.20
C LEU A 94 0.44 3.53 -2.42
N GLY A 95 1.58 3.29 -3.08
CA GLY A 95 2.16 1.95 -3.21
C GLY A 95 2.39 1.29 -1.85
N ASP A 96 2.99 2.00 -0.90
CA ASP A 96 3.25 1.49 0.45
C ASP A 96 1.95 1.14 1.19
N THR A 97 0.92 1.96 1.00
CA THR A 97 -0.41 1.73 1.58
C THR A 97 -1.06 0.47 0.99
N LEU A 98 -0.93 0.25 -0.32
CA LEU A 98 -1.42 -0.95 -1.00
C LEU A 98 -0.66 -2.21 -0.56
N MET A 99 0.67 -2.11 -0.39
CA MET A 99 1.50 -3.18 0.17
C MET A 99 1.04 -3.54 1.59
N ALA A 100 0.83 -2.54 2.45
CA ALA A 100 0.34 -2.75 3.82
C ALA A 100 -1.09 -3.33 3.86
N ALA A 101 -1.92 -3.03 2.85
CA ALA A 101 -3.25 -3.61 2.68
C ALA A 101 -3.23 -5.05 2.14
N GLY A 102 -2.05 -5.60 1.80
CA GLY A 102 -1.91 -6.95 1.23
C GLY A 102 -2.26 -7.02 -0.26
N GLN A 103 -2.14 -5.90 -0.98
CA GLN A 103 -2.46 -5.78 -2.41
C GLN A 103 -1.21 -5.48 -3.26
N PRO A 104 -0.21 -6.38 -3.31
CA PRO A 104 1.07 -6.11 -3.96
C PRO A 104 0.95 -5.87 -5.47
N ALA A 105 0.04 -6.58 -6.15
CA ALA A 105 -0.19 -6.39 -7.59
C ALA A 105 -0.71 -4.96 -7.91
N ALA A 106 -1.58 -4.42 -7.05
CA ALA A 106 -2.09 -3.06 -7.20
C ALA A 106 -1.02 -2.00 -6.87
N ALA A 107 -0.04 -2.33 -6.03
CA ALA A 107 1.04 -1.41 -5.65
C ALA A 107 2.06 -1.17 -6.79
N VAL A 108 2.15 -2.07 -7.77
CA VAL A 108 3.12 -1.98 -8.88
C VAL A 108 2.94 -0.70 -9.70
N GLU A 109 1.72 -0.39 -10.13
CA GLU A 109 1.44 0.79 -10.96
C GLU A 109 1.87 2.12 -10.30
N PRO A 110 1.46 2.44 -9.05
CA PRO A 110 1.88 3.71 -8.44
C PRO A 110 3.39 3.78 -8.22
N TYR A 111 4.06 2.67 -7.87
CA TYR A 111 5.53 2.67 -7.79
C TYR A 111 6.18 2.90 -9.15
N GLN A 112 5.67 2.27 -10.23
CA GLN A 112 6.19 2.46 -11.58
C GLN A 112 6.08 3.93 -12.00
N ILE A 113 4.92 4.55 -11.81
CA ILE A 113 4.72 5.97 -12.14
C ILE A 113 5.66 6.85 -11.28
N ALA A 114 5.88 6.51 -10.01
CA ALA A 114 6.77 7.26 -9.14
C ALA A 114 8.23 7.26 -9.65
N VAL A 115 8.76 6.10 -10.07
CA VAL A 115 10.12 6.00 -10.62
C VAL A 115 10.22 6.59 -12.03
N ASP A 116 9.14 6.59 -12.82
CA ASP A 116 9.13 7.26 -14.12
C ASP A 116 9.20 8.79 -13.97
N ILE A 117 8.59 9.34 -12.92
CA ILE A 117 8.66 10.78 -12.60
C ILE A 117 10.03 11.13 -12.01
N PHE A 118 10.58 10.26 -11.16
CA PHE A 118 11.88 10.48 -10.53
C PHE A 118 12.82 9.28 -10.76
N PRO A 119 13.44 9.17 -11.95
CA PRO A 119 14.24 8.00 -12.33
C PRO A 119 15.49 7.77 -11.49
N GLY A 120 16.01 8.77 -10.77
CA GLY A 120 17.16 8.58 -9.87
C GLY A 120 16.80 7.97 -8.51
N TRP A 121 15.53 7.62 -8.28
CA TRP A 121 15.06 7.26 -6.95
C TRP A 121 15.32 5.79 -6.61
N VAL A 122 16.51 5.53 -6.05
CA VAL A 122 16.92 4.19 -5.59
C VAL A 122 15.84 3.52 -4.74
N ASN A 123 15.31 4.22 -3.72
CA ASN A 123 14.27 3.67 -2.85
C ASN A 123 12.94 3.38 -3.59
N GLY A 124 12.60 4.16 -4.61
CA GLY A 124 11.43 3.91 -5.45
C GLY A 124 11.55 2.59 -6.22
N PHE A 125 12.73 2.33 -6.80
CA PHE A 125 12.99 1.06 -7.47
C PHE A 125 13.02 -0.13 -6.51
N LEU A 126 13.56 0.03 -5.29
CA LEU A 126 13.49 -1.03 -4.27
C LEU A 126 12.04 -1.36 -3.86
N ALA A 127 11.19 -0.34 -3.75
CA ALA A 127 9.78 -0.54 -3.45
C ALA A 127 9.04 -1.24 -4.60
N LEU A 128 9.31 -0.83 -5.85
CA LEU A 128 8.80 -1.48 -7.06
C LEU A 128 9.24 -2.95 -7.16
N ALA A 129 10.50 -3.24 -6.85
CA ALA A 129 11.03 -4.60 -6.83
C ALA A 129 10.29 -5.47 -5.81
N ARG A 130 10.11 -4.95 -4.59
CA ARG A 130 9.39 -5.63 -3.52
C ARG A 130 7.94 -5.93 -3.89
N ALA A 131 7.24 -4.98 -4.51
CA ALA A 131 5.88 -5.15 -4.98
C ALA A 131 5.76 -6.23 -6.06
N ASN A 132 6.64 -6.19 -7.07
CA ASN A 132 6.68 -7.19 -8.13
C ASN A 132 6.99 -8.58 -7.59
N GLN A 133 7.96 -8.71 -6.68
CA GLN A 133 8.28 -9.99 -6.05
C GLN A 133 7.08 -10.54 -5.26
N ALA A 134 6.43 -9.69 -4.44
CA ALA A 134 5.24 -10.10 -3.68
C ALA A 134 4.04 -10.43 -4.58
N ALA A 135 3.96 -9.84 -5.77
CA ALA A 135 2.96 -10.17 -6.80
C ALA A 135 3.32 -11.41 -7.63
N GLY A 136 4.50 -12.00 -7.45
CA GLY A 136 4.98 -13.16 -8.21
C GLY A 136 5.67 -12.82 -9.54
N ASN A 137 5.85 -11.54 -9.85
CA ASN A 137 6.50 -11.05 -11.07
C ASN A 137 8.03 -10.99 -10.89
N VAL A 138 8.67 -12.14 -10.71
CA VAL A 138 10.11 -12.23 -10.44
C VAL A 138 10.98 -11.51 -11.49
N PRO A 139 10.73 -11.61 -12.81
CA PRO A 139 11.52 -10.87 -13.80
C PRO A 139 11.46 -9.35 -13.63
N ALA A 140 10.26 -8.79 -13.41
CA ALA A 140 10.08 -7.36 -13.20
C ALA A 140 10.72 -6.89 -11.87
N ALA A 141 10.74 -7.74 -10.84
CA ALA A 141 11.44 -7.44 -9.60
C ALA A 141 12.96 -7.31 -9.82
N VAL A 142 13.53 -8.21 -10.62
CA VAL A 142 14.95 -8.18 -11.02
C VAL A 142 15.27 -6.92 -11.84
N GLU A 143 14.41 -6.56 -12.80
CA GLU A 143 14.58 -5.34 -13.59
C GLU A 143 14.56 -4.08 -12.71
N ALA A 144 13.68 -4.00 -11.72
CA ALA A 144 13.66 -2.89 -10.78
C ALA A 144 14.93 -2.85 -9.90
N LEU A 145 15.43 -4.00 -9.42
CA LEU A 145 16.70 -4.06 -8.67
C LEU A 145 17.90 -3.66 -9.53
N GLN A 146 17.91 -4.04 -10.81
CA GLN A 146 18.92 -3.60 -11.77
C GLN A 146 18.98 -2.08 -11.87
N GLN A 147 17.83 -1.41 -11.97
CA GLN A 147 17.78 0.05 -11.99
C GLN A 147 18.28 0.63 -10.66
N ALA A 148 17.87 0.08 -9.51
CA ALA A 148 18.34 0.53 -8.20
C ALA A 148 19.88 0.46 -8.06
N VAL A 149 20.49 -0.63 -8.52
CA VAL A 149 21.95 -0.81 -8.56
C VAL A 149 22.62 0.13 -9.55
N ALA A 150 22.02 0.39 -10.72
CA ALA A 150 22.55 1.33 -11.69
C ALA A 150 22.64 2.77 -11.13
N PHE A 151 21.68 3.19 -10.30
CA PHE A 151 21.68 4.52 -9.67
C PHE A 151 22.50 4.61 -8.37
N ASN A 152 22.94 3.50 -7.80
CA ASN A 152 23.78 3.48 -6.59
C ASN A 152 25.19 2.95 -6.89
N THR A 153 26.15 3.86 -7.00
CA THR A 153 27.54 3.51 -7.36
C THR A 153 28.22 2.56 -6.37
N ARG A 154 27.78 2.50 -5.10
CA ARG A 154 28.33 1.57 -4.10
C ARG A 154 27.96 0.11 -4.39
N TRP A 155 26.83 -0.10 -5.06
CA TRP A 155 26.30 -1.44 -5.37
C TRP A 155 26.81 -2.00 -6.69
N GLN A 156 27.57 -1.22 -7.46
CA GLN A 156 28.14 -1.63 -8.73
C GLN A 156 29.42 -2.45 -8.51
N GLY A 157 29.83 -3.20 -9.54
CA GLY A 157 31.06 -4.00 -9.54
C GLY A 157 30.81 -5.46 -9.94
N PRO A 158 31.79 -6.35 -9.72
CA PRO A 158 31.74 -7.73 -10.23
C PRO A 158 30.50 -8.53 -9.80
N ALA A 159 30.01 -8.31 -8.58
CA ALA A 159 28.80 -8.98 -8.10
C ALA A 159 27.53 -8.51 -8.86
N ALA A 160 27.45 -7.22 -9.20
CA ALA A 160 26.36 -6.66 -9.99
C ALA A 160 26.42 -7.11 -11.45
N ASP A 161 27.63 -7.24 -12.01
CA ASP A 161 27.85 -7.78 -13.36
C ASP A 161 27.40 -9.25 -13.44
N GLU A 162 27.73 -10.05 -12.43
CA GLU A 162 27.27 -11.45 -12.32
C GLU A 162 25.74 -11.55 -12.22
N ALA A 163 25.11 -10.71 -11.38
CA ALA A 163 23.65 -10.66 -11.25
C ALA A 163 22.96 -10.28 -12.59
N LEU A 164 23.58 -9.37 -13.36
CA LEU A 164 23.10 -8.96 -14.67
C LEU A 164 23.20 -10.09 -15.70
N ASP A 165 24.31 -10.81 -15.72
CA ASP A 165 24.51 -11.95 -16.63
C ASP A 165 23.56 -13.10 -16.31
N LEU A 166 23.28 -13.35 -15.02
CA LEU A 166 22.25 -14.31 -14.58
C LEU A 166 20.86 -13.91 -15.10
N SER A 167 20.50 -12.64 -14.97
CA SER A 167 19.23 -12.10 -15.48
C SER A 167 19.12 -12.25 -17.01
N ARG A 168 20.16 -11.87 -17.76
CA ARG A 168 20.19 -12.03 -19.23
C ARG A 168 20.07 -13.48 -19.69
N SER A 169 20.56 -14.41 -18.88
CA SER A 169 20.46 -15.85 -19.11
C SER A 169 19.11 -16.44 -18.70
N GLY A 170 18.16 -15.62 -18.23
CA GLY A 170 16.83 -16.05 -17.78
C GLY A 170 16.82 -16.74 -16.41
N GLN A 171 17.92 -16.69 -15.66
CA GLN A 171 18.03 -17.27 -14.31
C GLN A 171 17.48 -16.29 -13.26
N TRP A 172 16.21 -15.92 -13.42
CA TRP A 172 15.58 -14.82 -12.67
C TRP A 172 15.63 -14.99 -11.16
N GLN A 173 15.41 -16.21 -10.66
CA GLN A 173 15.43 -16.48 -9.22
C GLN A 173 16.83 -16.31 -8.62
N THR A 174 17.85 -16.86 -9.28
CA THR A 174 19.25 -16.69 -8.88
C THR A 174 19.70 -15.24 -8.97
N ALA A 175 19.28 -14.53 -10.03
CA ALA A 175 19.58 -13.11 -10.19
C ALA A 175 18.94 -12.28 -9.06
N LEU A 176 17.67 -12.56 -8.71
CA LEU A 176 16.97 -11.90 -7.61
C LEU A 176 17.72 -12.06 -6.28
N GLU A 177 18.13 -13.29 -5.95
CA GLU A 177 18.91 -13.57 -4.74
C GLU A 177 20.24 -12.81 -4.71
N LYS A 178 20.95 -12.78 -5.84
CA LYS A 178 22.20 -12.04 -5.97
C LYS A 178 22.01 -10.54 -5.82
N TYR A 179 20.95 -9.97 -6.41
CA TYR A 179 20.63 -8.55 -6.25
C TYR A 179 20.26 -8.20 -4.81
N HIS A 180 19.53 -9.05 -4.10
CA HIS A 180 19.23 -8.83 -2.68
C HIS A 180 20.49 -8.76 -1.82
N GLN A 181 21.45 -9.66 -2.03
CA GLN A 181 22.75 -9.61 -1.34
C GLN A 181 23.45 -8.26 -1.55
N ILE A 182 23.44 -7.75 -2.79
CA ILE A 182 24.08 -6.47 -3.12
C ILE A 182 23.43 -5.29 -2.39
N VAL A 183 22.10 -5.26 -2.29
CA VAL A 183 21.38 -4.12 -1.68
C VAL A 183 21.30 -4.19 -0.15
N GLU A 184 21.58 -5.35 0.44
CA GLU A 184 21.65 -5.58 1.89
C GLU A 184 23.04 -5.29 2.49
N ASP A 185 24.12 -5.43 1.71
CA ASP A 185 25.50 -5.04 2.06
C ASP A 185 25.72 -3.51 2.09
#